data_AF-A0A6F9DNE7-F1
#
_entry.id   AF-A0A6F9DNE7-F1
#
_cell.length_a   1.000
_cell.length_b   1.000
_cell.length_c   1.000
_cell.angle_alpha   90.00
_cell.angle_beta   90.00
_cell.angle_gamma   90.00
#
_symmetry.space_group_name_H-M   'P 1'
#
loop_
_entity.id
_entity.type
_entity.pdbx_description
1 polymer ?
#
loop_
_entity_poly.entity_id
_entity_poly.type
_entity_poly.pdbx_seq_one_letter_code
_entity_poly.pdbx_strand_id
1 'polypeptide(L)'
;MDYTEEQKQEFEALSAILMDDFVDLATTPMSCMITLSGIVTESNTTFHLKITLPDNYPDAIPYVDIPIRGHSHHNSLKVNLIQHLNDKAQENLGSPSLYTLVEEAKSWLAEHLHDYNTQQKNIIEVEQKQSIDETVKLEDGGQTESEGKWDFVIGLVGKPSAGKSTFFNAATKFPKAKVGIHPFTTIEPNFSQAFYSIPDPTNNRGIVSEPAYGKHHDGLRYIPVILKDVAGLVPGASDGKGRGNRFLNDLCDADVLIHVLDASGCTDECGEQTDAHNPSDDVTWLLGEVREWIYQNVQRKWEMIVKRPKRLMGMFTGYHCSPQLVQAAFARANLSTRNIEETLPTWSDDVLRRLVDSFVDVRFPMLLVLNKSDASSSHANIDRLACDFPTMPQIAVSAKVECLIQSYVSDSLIQHNWAAGKLESTGLPSDKFSSLEEQYKGIFERYGGTNVRQALNKAVSLRNPSYVFPVRDLTTLMSHDPVHKGQSSGVMKDCLVVKPGTTVKHLHTLMVHHYHLLSGNFVRAEALTPDGNSRILRKDDIIENNCVIKIMTTKKS
;
A
#
# COMPACT_ATOMS: atom_id res chain seq x y z
N MET A 1 -21.27 28.51 25.65
CA MET A 1 -20.76 29.89 25.68
C MET A 1 -19.96 30.09 24.40
N ASP A 2 -19.87 31.32 23.89
CA ASP A 2 -18.98 31.61 22.76
C ASP A 2 -17.58 31.87 23.35
N TYR A 3 -16.72 30.86 23.32
CA TYR A 3 -15.37 30.93 23.89
C TYR A 3 -14.35 31.59 22.94
N THR A 4 -14.78 32.05 21.76
CA THR A 4 -13.90 32.55 20.69
C THR A 4 -13.00 33.71 21.14
N GLU A 5 -13.51 34.64 21.94
CA GLU A 5 -12.71 35.78 22.45
C GLU A 5 -11.70 35.35 23.52
N GLU A 6 -12.04 34.39 24.37
CA GLU A 6 -11.13 33.84 25.40
C GLU A 6 -9.98 33.04 24.74
N GLN A 7 -10.31 32.23 23.73
CA GLN A 7 -9.34 31.48 22.93
C GLN A 7 -8.37 32.41 22.20
N LYS A 8 -8.87 33.53 21.68
CA LYS A 8 -8.04 34.54 21.01
C LYS A 8 -7.07 35.23 21.96
N GLN A 9 -7.55 35.60 23.15
CA GLN A 9 -6.70 36.20 24.19
C GLN A 9 -5.59 35.25 24.63
N GLU A 10 -5.88 33.95 24.73
CA GLU A 10 -4.89 32.93 25.08
C GLU A 10 -3.85 32.73 23.97
N PHE A 11 -4.26 32.73 22.69
CA PHE A 11 -3.34 32.68 21.54
C PHE A 11 -2.46 33.93 21.44
N GLU A 12 -3.01 35.12 21.68
CA GLU A 12 -2.26 36.37 21.69
C GLU A 12 -1.23 36.39 22.84
N ALA A 13 -1.62 35.92 24.03
CA ALA A 13 -0.69 35.75 25.16
C ALA A 13 0.42 34.75 24.83
N LEU A 14 0.08 33.60 24.23
CA LEU A 14 1.04 32.56 23.88
C LEU A 14 2.02 33.03 22.78
N SER A 15 1.51 33.77 21.79
CA SER A 15 2.32 34.41 20.75
C SER A 15 3.28 35.46 21.33
N ALA A 16 2.83 36.27 22.29
CA ALA A 16 3.69 37.24 22.96
C ALA A 16 4.81 36.59 23.80
N ILE A 17 4.53 35.42 24.39
CA ILE A 17 5.50 34.68 25.22
C ILE A 17 6.53 33.93 24.36
N LEU A 18 6.09 33.26 23.30
CA LEU A 18 6.94 32.37 22.49
C LEU A 18 7.60 33.07 21.28
N MET A 19 7.16 34.28 20.95
CA MET A 19 7.73 35.15 19.90
C MET A 19 8.08 34.37 18.61
N ASP A 20 9.36 34.18 18.31
CA ASP A 20 9.88 33.55 17.10
C ASP A 20 9.53 32.05 16.97
N ASP A 21 9.14 31.40 18.06
CA ASP A 21 8.78 29.99 18.09
C ASP A 21 7.30 29.73 17.76
N PHE A 22 6.46 30.76 17.68
CA PHE A 22 5.03 30.64 17.44
C PHE A 22 4.66 30.98 15.99
N VAL A 23 3.94 30.07 15.33
CA VAL A 23 3.40 30.24 13.98
C VAL A 23 1.89 30.00 14.00
N ASP A 24 1.12 31.01 13.61
CA ASP A 24 -0.33 30.87 13.42
C ASP A 24 -0.65 30.09 12.14
N LEU A 25 -1.52 29.08 12.22
CA LEU A 25 -1.84 28.19 11.09
C LEU A 25 -3.23 28.46 10.51
N ALA A 26 -4.25 28.66 11.36
CA ALA A 26 -5.61 28.92 10.94
C ALA A 26 -6.42 29.56 12.08
N THR A 27 -7.35 30.43 11.70
CA THR A 27 -8.22 31.17 12.65
C THR A 27 -9.52 30.46 12.98
N THR A 28 -9.95 29.47 12.18
CA THR A 28 -11.17 28.67 12.40
C THR A 28 -11.01 27.24 11.84
N PRO A 29 -10.89 26.19 12.68
CA PRO A 29 -10.64 26.24 14.14
C PRO A 29 -9.27 26.87 14.45
N MET A 30 -9.14 27.56 15.59
CA MET A 30 -7.88 28.20 15.98
C MET A 30 -6.78 27.15 16.13
N SER A 31 -5.72 27.30 15.34
CA SER A 31 -4.60 26.35 15.35
C SER A 31 -3.27 27.06 15.22
N CYS A 32 -2.30 26.62 16.00
CA CYS A 32 -0.95 27.15 16.01
C CYS A 32 0.07 26.01 15.91
N MET A 33 1.27 26.38 15.48
CA MET A 33 2.44 25.54 15.48
C MET A 33 3.51 26.21 16.33
N ILE A 34 4.05 25.46 17.27
CA ILE A 34 5.02 25.93 18.25
C ILE A 34 6.32 25.15 18.04
N THR A 35 7.40 25.85 17.78
CA THR A 35 8.74 25.26 17.71
C THR A 35 9.28 25.12 19.13
N LEU A 36 9.63 23.90 19.53
CA LEU A 36 10.19 23.63 20.85
C LEU A 36 11.71 23.89 20.81
N SER A 37 12.08 25.17 20.86
CA SER A 37 13.48 25.62 20.86
C SER A 37 14.23 25.13 22.11
N GLY A 38 15.52 24.79 21.95
CA GLY A 38 16.38 24.30 23.04
C GLY A 38 16.49 22.77 23.19
N ILE A 39 15.69 22.00 22.43
CA ILE A 39 15.77 20.53 22.41
C ILE A 39 16.58 20.11 21.19
N VAL A 40 17.89 19.96 21.35
CA VAL A 40 18.81 19.56 20.27
C VAL A 40 18.87 18.03 20.21
N THR A 41 18.35 17.45 19.13
CA THR A 41 18.59 16.04 18.77
C THR A 41 19.98 15.90 18.14
N GLU A 42 20.61 14.71 18.20
CA GLU A 42 21.91 14.45 17.54
C GLU A 42 21.86 14.72 16.01
N SER A 43 20.67 14.77 15.40
CA SER A 43 20.43 15.08 14.00
C SER A 43 20.13 16.56 13.69
N ASN A 44 20.25 17.47 14.67
CA ASN A 44 19.92 18.89 14.53
C ASN A 44 18.45 19.16 14.10
N THR A 45 17.55 18.21 14.38
CA THR A 45 16.12 18.29 14.04
C THR A 45 15.37 19.02 15.16
N THR A 46 14.59 20.04 14.80
CA THR A 46 13.70 20.78 15.70
C THR A 46 12.36 20.07 15.86
N PHE A 47 11.84 20.00 17.09
CA PHE A 47 10.48 19.50 17.34
C PHE A 47 9.46 20.63 17.15
N HIS A 48 8.34 20.28 16.51
CA HIS A 48 7.21 21.18 16.33
C HIS A 48 5.98 20.56 17.01
N LEU A 49 5.24 21.38 17.74
CA LEU A 49 3.99 21.03 18.41
C LEU A 49 2.86 21.77 17.71
N LYS A 50 1.94 21.04 17.10
CA LYS A 50 0.72 21.59 16.51
C LYS A 50 -0.41 21.46 17.51
N ILE A 51 -1.06 22.56 17.85
CA ILE A 51 -2.22 22.60 18.74
C ILE A 51 -3.42 23.13 17.96
N THR A 52 -4.58 22.49 18.08
CA THR A 52 -5.84 22.93 17.48
C THR A 52 -6.93 22.94 18.53
N LEU A 53 -7.54 24.10 18.76
CA LEU A 53 -8.60 24.27 19.75
C LEU A 53 -9.97 23.87 19.17
N PRO A 54 -10.76 23.04 19.87
CA PRO A 54 -12.16 22.84 19.55
C PRO A 54 -13.01 24.06 19.96
N ASP A 55 -14.18 24.24 19.33
CA ASP A 55 -15.09 25.38 19.56
C ASP A 55 -15.55 25.53 21.02
N ASN A 56 -15.50 24.44 21.80
CA ASN A 56 -15.89 24.39 23.19
C ASN A 56 -14.72 24.35 24.19
N TYR A 57 -13.48 24.60 23.76
CA TYR A 57 -12.35 24.80 24.67
C TYR A 57 -12.57 26.07 25.52
N PRO A 58 -12.31 26.07 26.85
CA PRO A 58 -11.53 25.09 27.64
C PRO A 58 -12.31 23.90 28.23
N ASP A 59 -13.60 23.73 27.90
CA ASP A 59 -14.41 22.59 28.37
C ASP A 59 -14.15 21.29 27.58
N ALA A 60 -13.29 21.35 26.56
CA ALA A 60 -12.84 20.21 25.77
C ALA A 60 -11.33 20.23 25.54
N ILE A 61 -10.76 19.04 25.39
CA ILE A 61 -9.32 18.83 25.24
C ILE A 61 -8.85 19.39 23.90
N PRO A 62 -7.78 20.22 23.86
CA PRO A 62 -7.18 20.67 22.62
C PRO A 62 -6.56 19.50 21.85
N TYR A 63 -6.69 19.51 20.53
CA TYR A 63 -6.07 18.49 19.69
C TYR A 63 -4.58 18.80 19.51
N VAL A 64 -3.73 17.88 19.96
CA VAL A 64 -2.27 18.01 19.90
C VAL A 64 -1.67 17.01 18.91
N ASP A 65 -0.82 17.49 18.00
CA ASP A 65 -0.06 16.67 17.05
C ASP A 65 1.39 17.16 16.93
N ILE A 66 2.28 16.30 16.46
CA ILE A 66 3.70 16.58 16.27
C ILE A 66 4.06 16.28 14.82
N PRO A 67 4.15 17.30 13.93
CA PRO A 67 4.52 17.10 12.54
C PRO A 67 6.03 16.85 12.41
N ILE A 68 6.45 15.58 12.41
CA ILE A 68 7.86 15.21 12.17
C ILE A 68 8.05 14.99 10.65
N ARG A 69 9.07 15.65 10.06
CA ARG A 69 9.52 15.38 8.69
C ARG A 69 10.76 14.48 8.73
N GLY A 70 10.63 13.24 8.27
CA GLY A 70 11.76 12.34 7.99
C GLY A 70 12.14 11.40 9.12
N HIS A 71 12.49 10.17 8.71
CA HIS A 71 12.99 9.02 9.47
C HIS A 71 12.07 8.41 10.55
N SER A 72 11.75 7.13 10.35
CA SER A 72 10.85 6.25 11.10
C SER A 72 11.19 6.01 12.58
N HIS A 73 12.30 6.57 13.07
CA HIS A 73 12.83 6.24 14.38
C HIS A 73 12.03 6.91 15.51
N HIS A 74 11.60 8.16 15.37
CA HIS A 74 10.95 8.93 16.45
C HIS A 74 9.45 8.61 16.71
N ASN A 75 8.89 7.59 16.06
CA ASN A 75 7.45 7.29 16.16
C ASN A 75 6.99 6.89 17.58
N SER A 76 7.79 6.13 18.32
CA SER A 76 7.46 5.74 19.70
C SER A 76 7.47 6.94 20.66
N LEU A 77 8.46 7.83 20.50
CA LEU A 77 8.58 9.05 21.29
C LEU A 77 7.42 10.01 21.01
N LYS A 78 7.00 10.15 19.75
CA LYS A 78 5.80 10.91 19.36
C LYS A 78 4.53 10.39 20.04
N VAL A 79 4.28 9.07 19.98
CA VAL A 79 3.07 8.47 20.56
C VAL A 79 3.01 8.69 22.07
N ASN A 80 4.13 8.48 22.77
CA ASN A 80 4.19 8.64 24.22
C ASN A 80 4.02 10.10 24.65
N LEU A 81 4.61 11.05 23.92
CA LEU A 81 4.45 12.48 24.21
C LEU A 81 3.01 12.95 23.98
N ILE A 82 2.36 12.53 22.88
CA ILE A 82 0.95 12.88 22.62
C ILE A 82 0.06 12.30 23.71
N GLN A 83 0.31 11.07 24.15
CA GLN A 83 -0.44 10.47 25.26
C GLN A 83 -0.27 11.29 26.55
N HIS A 84 0.97 11.63 26.92
CA HIS A 84 1.26 12.45 28.11
C HIS A 84 0.56 13.81 28.07
N LEU A 85 0.59 14.50 26.93
CA LEU A 85 -0.04 15.81 26.76
C LEU A 85 -1.57 15.72 26.81
N ASN A 86 -2.17 14.65 26.28
CA ASN A 86 -3.61 14.43 26.40
C ASN A 86 -4.03 14.17 27.85
N ASP A 87 -3.26 13.37 28.60
CA ASP A 87 -3.52 13.09 30.01
C ASP A 87 -3.43 14.39 30.84
N LYS A 88 -2.42 15.23 30.56
CA LYS A 88 -2.24 16.54 31.21
C LYS A 88 -3.29 17.57 30.82
N ALA A 89 -3.74 17.56 29.58
CA ALA A 89 -4.85 18.39 29.14
C ALA A 89 -6.16 17.97 29.82
N GLN A 90 -6.34 16.66 30.08
CA GLN A 90 -7.50 16.13 30.79
C GLN A 90 -7.52 16.53 32.27
N GLU A 91 -6.36 16.58 32.94
CA GLU A 91 -6.22 17.04 34.33
C GLU A 91 -6.58 18.53 34.51
N ASN A 92 -6.40 19.35 33.46
CA ASN A 92 -6.59 20.79 33.49
C ASN A 92 -7.88 21.27 32.79
N LEU A 93 -8.87 20.39 32.61
CA LEU A 93 -10.15 20.74 32.01
C LEU A 93 -10.84 21.89 32.77
N GLY A 94 -11.34 22.88 32.02
CA GLY A 94 -12.03 24.05 32.60
C GLY A 94 -11.10 25.17 33.07
N SER A 95 -9.77 25.03 32.92
CA SER A 95 -8.81 26.12 33.09
C SER A 95 -7.94 26.27 31.83
N PRO A 96 -7.97 27.42 31.13
CA PRO A 96 -7.15 27.64 29.95
C PRO A 96 -5.68 27.86 30.37
N SER A 97 -4.78 26.96 29.94
CA SER A 97 -3.34 27.22 29.97
C SER A 97 -2.60 26.37 28.94
N LEU A 98 -2.69 26.78 27.67
CA LEU A 98 -1.88 26.25 26.57
C LEU A 98 -0.38 26.39 26.85
N TYR A 99 0.03 27.44 27.57
CA TYR A 99 1.41 27.61 28.00
C TYR A 99 1.88 26.45 28.89
N THR A 100 1.03 25.96 29.79
CA THR A 100 1.35 24.80 30.64
C THR A 100 1.56 23.55 29.79
N LEU A 101 0.75 23.33 28.75
CA LEU A 101 0.95 22.20 27.83
C LEU A 101 2.26 22.29 27.05
N VAL A 102 2.67 23.49 26.66
CA VAL A 102 3.95 23.72 25.95
C VAL A 102 5.14 23.47 26.87
N GLU A 103 5.10 23.96 28.11
CA GLU A 103 6.17 23.72 29.09
C GLU A 103 6.26 22.25 29.51
N GLU A 104 5.12 21.59 29.67
CA GLU A 104 5.07 20.16 29.95
C GLU A 104 5.65 19.33 28.79
N ALA A 105 5.39 19.73 27.55
CA ALA A 105 6.00 19.11 26.37
C ALA A 105 7.53 19.25 26.38
N LYS A 106 8.05 20.43 26.73
CA LYS A 106 9.49 20.67 26.84
C LYS A 106 10.12 19.84 27.96
N SER A 107 9.50 19.81 29.13
CA SER A 107 9.99 19.05 30.29
C SER A 107 10.02 17.56 30.02
N TRP A 108 8.93 17.01 29.48
CA TRP A 108 8.83 15.59 29.15
C TRP A 108 9.88 15.18 28.11
N LEU A 109 10.07 16.00 27.07
CA LEU A 109 11.08 15.75 26.06
C LEU A 109 12.50 15.80 26.63
N ALA A 110 12.81 16.75 27.51
CA ALA A 110 14.12 16.86 28.13
C ALA A 110 14.48 15.62 28.98
N GLU A 111 13.51 15.07 29.70
CA GLU A 111 13.68 13.86 30.51
C GLU A 111 13.83 12.60 29.67
N HIS A 112 13.02 12.46 28.60
CA HIS A 112 12.95 11.21 27.83
C HIS A 112 13.89 11.18 26.62
N LEU A 113 14.45 12.32 26.18
CA LEU A 113 15.42 12.34 25.06
C LEU A 113 16.70 11.59 25.40
N HIS A 114 17.21 11.74 26.64
CA HIS A 114 18.50 11.17 27.03
C HIS A 114 18.44 9.63 27.11
N ASP A 115 17.40 9.10 27.72
CA ASP A 115 17.16 7.65 27.79
C ASP A 115 16.85 7.06 26.41
N TYR A 116 16.08 7.78 25.59
CA TYR A 116 15.80 7.37 24.22
C TYR A 116 17.07 7.35 23.36
N ASN A 117 17.92 8.38 23.42
CA ASN A 117 19.19 8.42 22.68
C ASN A 117 20.20 7.38 23.19
N THR A 118 20.19 7.05 24.48
CA THR A 118 21.04 6.00 25.08
C THR A 118 20.57 4.59 24.67
N GLN A 119 19.26 4.35 24.63
CA GLN A 119 18.69 3.12 24.07
C GLN A 119 19.00 2.99 22.58
N GLN A 120 18.92 4.08 21.81
CA GLN A 120 19.28 4.09 20.39
C GLN A 120 20.78 3.85 20.17
N LYS A 121 21.68 4.46 20.97
CA LYS A 121 23.12 4.16 20.90
C LYS A 121 23.42 2.71 21.23
N ASN A 122 22.75 2.11 22.20
CA ASN A 122 22.90 0.69 22.51
C ASN A 122 22.36 -0.21 21.39
N ILE A 123 21.26 0.17 20.72
CA ILE A 123 20.74 -0.55 19.55
C ILE A 123 21.70 -0.44 18.37
N ILE A 124 22.22 0.76 18.08
CA ILE A 124 23.18 1.02 17.00
C ILE A 124 24.54 0.36 17.30
N GLU A 125 25.02 0.31 18.54
CA GLU A 125 26.23 -0.41 18.92
C GLU A 125 26.05 -1.94 18.86
N VAL A 126 24.83 -2.45 19.11
CA VAL A 126 24.49 -3.86 18.90
C VAL A 126 24.40 -4.18 17.40
N GLU A 127 23.81 -3.31 16.59
CA GLU A 127 23.76 -3.42 15.11
C GLU A 127 25.15 -3.25 14.47
N GLN A 128 26.03 -2.41 15.05
CA GLN A 128 27.41 -2.22 14.59
C GLN A 128 28.33 -3.36 15.02
N LYS A 129 28.14 -3.93 16.22
CA LYS A 129 28.85 -5.16 16.63
C LYS A 129 28.36 -6.38 15.84
N GLN A 130 27.08 -6.43 15.47
CA GLN A 130 26.54 -7.46 14.57
C GLN A 130 27.09 -7.33 13.14
N SER A 131 27.22 -6.12 12.59
CA SER A 131 27.77 -5.92 11.24
C SER A 131 29.28 -6.16 11.12
N ILE A 132 30.06 -5.97 12.19
CA ILE A 132 31.51 -6.30 12.18
C ILE A 132 31.73 -7.82 12.27
N ASP A 133 30.93 -8.55 13.05
CA ASP A 133 30.99 -10.03 13.09
C ASP A 133 30.44 -10.69 11.81
N GLU A 134 29.60 -10.00 11.04
CA GLU A 134 29.11 -10.47 9.73
C GLU A 134 30.13 -10.31 8.59
N THR A 135 31.10 -9.40 8.72
CA THR A 135 32.10 -9.17 7.65
C THR A 135 33.13 -10.30 7.56
N VAL A 136 33.30 -11.11 8.62
CA VAL A 136 34.24 -12.25 8.66
C VAL A 136 33.57 -13.60 8.33
N LYS A 137 32.24 -13.62 8.13
CA LYS A 137 31.48 -14.84 7.75
C LYS A 137 30.90 -14.80 6.33
N LEU A 138 31.46 -13.98 5.44
CA LEU A 138 31.11 -13.92 4.01
C LEU A 138 31.72 -15.08 3.19
N GLU A 139 31.71 -16.30 3.73
CA GLU A 139 31.98 -17.52 2.96
C GLU A 139 30.88 -18.59 3.06
N ASP A 140 29.77 -18.37 3.78
CA ASP A 140 28.59 -19.23 3.64
C ASP A 140 27.30 -18.42 3.64
N GLY A 141 26.50 -18.62 2.58
CA GLY A 141 25.32 -17.81 2.26
C GLY A 141 24.24 -17.82 3.35
N GLY A 142 23.97 -16.64 3.92
CA GLY A 142 22.83 -16.35 4.78
C GLY A 142 22.01 -15.20 4.20
N GLN A 143 20.77 -15.50 3.81
CA GLN A 143 19.78 -14.53 3.31
C GLN A 143 19.12 -13.75 4.47
N THR A 144 18.83 -12.47 4.23
CA THR A 144 18.27 -11.49 5.19
C THR A 144 16.86 -11.84 5.71
N GLU A 145 16.59 -11.49 6.97
CA GLU A 145 15.48 -11.94 7.83
C GLU A 145 14.03 -11.54 7.44
N SER A 146 13.79 -10.82 6.33
CA SER A 146 12.44 -10.42 5.86
C SER A 146 11.95 -11.14 4.59
N GLU A 147 12.68 -12.16 4.14
CA GLU A 147 12.54 -12.81 2.83
C GLU A 147 11.27 -13.70 2.65
N GLY A 148 10.05 -13.20 2.85
CA GLY A 148 8.88 -13.99 2.41
C GLY A 148 7.50 -13.42 2.64
N LYS A 149 7.31 -12.56 3.65
CA LYS A 149 6.05 -11.80 3.79
C LYS A 149 5.92 -10.87 2.59
N TRP A 150 4.76 -10.86 1.95
CA TRP A 150 4.47 -9.93 0.88
C TRP A 150 3.32 -9.02 1.23
N ASP A 151 3.64 -7.79 1.64
CA ASP A 151 2.67 -6.71 1.69
C ASP A 151 2.47 -6.19 0.27
N PHE A 152 1.60 -6.86 -0.49
CA PHE A 152 1.40 -6.58 -1.91
C PHE A 152 0.77 -5.20 -2.11
N VAL A 153 1.45 -4.34 -2.88
CA VAL A 153 1.02 -2.95 -3.12
C VAL A 153 0.59 -2.76 -4.57
N ILE A 154 -0.63 -2.28 -4.76
CA ILE A 154 -1.15 -1.81 -6.05
C ILE A 154 -1.03 -0.29 -6.11
N GLY A 155 -0.27 0.24 -7.06
CA GLY A 155 -0.15 1.68 -7.29
C GLY A 155 -1.17 2.18 -8.31
N LEU A 156 -1.98 3.18 -7.96
CA LEU A 156 -2.85 3.88 -8.90
C LEU A 156 -2.09 5.03 -9.56
N VAL A 157 -2.09 5.06 -10.89
CA VAL A 157 -1.50 6.12 -11.71
C VAL A 157 -2.52 6.62 -12.72
N GLY A 158 -2.39 7.87 -13.14
CA GLY A 158 -3.26 8.48 -14.13
C GLY A 158 -3.28 9.99 -13.99
N LYS A 159 -3.68 10.65 -15.07
CA LYS A 159 -3.82 12.11 -15.10
C LYS A 159 -4.93 12.61 -14.16
N PRO A 160 -4.92 13.91 -13.82
CA PRO A 160 -6.05 14.54 -13.13
C PRO A 160 -7.37 14.28 -13.87
N SER A 161 -8.49 14.22 -13.15
CA SER A 161 -9.85 14.05 -13.73
C SER A 161 -10.13 12.74 -14.49
N ALA A 162 -9.17 11.81 -14.60
CA ALA A 162 -9.43 10.45 -15.12
C ALA A 162 -10.32 9.60 -14.20
N GLY A 163 -10.57 10.06 -12.97
CA GLY A 163 -11.39 9.38 -11.98
C GLY A 163 -10.61 8.45 -11.05
N LYS A 164 -9.30 8.67 -10.89
CA LYS A 164 -8.42 7.93 -9.99
C LYS A 164 -8.91 7.91 -8.53
N SER A 165 -9.27 9.07 -7.97
CA SER A 165 -9.81 9.16 -6.60
C SER A 165 -11.19 8.49 -6.47
N THR A 166 -12.01 8.54 -7.52
CA THR A 166 -13.29 7.82 -7.56
C THR A 166 -13.08 6.31 -7.57
N PHE A 167 -12.13 5.81 -8.39
CA PHE A 167 -11.74 4.41 -8.39
C PHE A 167 -11.17 3.97 -7.04
N PHE A 168 -10.30 4.79 -6.44
CA PHE A 168 -9.75 4.55 -5.11
C PHE A 168 -10.84 4.39 -4.05
N ASN A 169 -11.82 5.30 -4.02
CA ASN A 169 -12.97 5.22 -3.12
C ASN A 169 -13.84 3.99 -3.38
N ALA A 170 -14.08 3.65 -4.64
CA ALA A 170 -14.86 2.48 -5.04
C ALA A 170 -14.16 1.15 -4.67
N ALA A 171 -12.83 1.11 -4.78
CA ALA A 171 -12.02 -0.07 -4.50
C ALA A 171 -11.84 -0.33 -2.99
N THR A 172 -11.81 0.73 -2.19
CA THR A 172 -11.56 0.67 -0.74
C THR A 172 -12.82 0.46 0.09
N LYS A 173 -13.98 0.91 -0.40
CA LYS A 173 -15.27 0.65 0.25
C LYS A 173 -15.68 -0.81 0.05
N PHE A 174 -15.60 -1.60 1.11
CA PHE A 174 -16.12 -2.97 1.13
C PHE A 174 -17.11 -3.18 2.29
N PRO A 175 -18.42 -3.22 2.03
CA PRO A 175 -19.43 -3.36 3.08
C PRO A 175 -19.23 -4.64 3.89
N LYS A 176 -19.20 -4.51 5.22
CA LYS A 176 -19.18 -5.63 6.19
C LYS A 176 -17.92 -6.52 6.18
N ALA A 177 -16.81 -6.14 5.51
CA ALA A 177 -15.53 -6.83 5.72
C ALA A 177 -14.86 -6.37 7.01
N LYS A 178 -14.23 -7.31 7.70
CA LYS A 178 -13.35 -7.00 8.82
C LYS A 178 -12.04 -6.43 8.27
N VAL A 179 -11.76 -5.18 8.63
CA VAL A 179 -10.48 -4.50 8.41
C VAL A 179 -9.59 -4.82 9.62
N GLY A 180 -8.37 -5.29 9.36
CA GLY A 180 -7.45 -5.67 10.42
C GLY A 180 -6.66 -4.49 10.99
N ILE A 181 -6.34 -4.55 12.29
CA ILE A 181 -5.24 -3.78 12.87
C ILE A 181 -3.94 -4.51 12.48
N HIS A 182 -3.37 -4.17 11.33
CA HIS A 182 -1.97 -4.52 11.07
C HIS A 182 -1.07 -3.66 11.98
N PRO A 183 0.16 -4.10 12.33
CA PRO A 183 1.10 -3.34 13.18
C PRO A 183 1.48 -1.93 12.66
N PHE A 184 0.93 -1.54 11.51
CA PHE A 184 1.14 -0.28 10.81
C PHE A 184 -0.19 0.45 10.53
N THR A 185 -1.19 0.35 11.40
CA THR A 185 -2.38 1.21 11.33
C THR A 185 -2.07 2.66 11.72
N THR A 186 -1.17 3.27 10.97
CA THR A 186 -1.08 4.71 10.73
C THR A 186 -0.83 4.84 9.23
N ILE A 187 -1.82 4.45 8.44
CA ILE A 187 -1.73 4.43 6.99
C ILE A 187 -1.74 5.90 6.54
N GLU A 188 -0.63 6.37 5.95
CA GLU A 188 -0.53 7.71 5.36
C GLU A 188 -1.69 7.97 4.39
N PRO A 189 -2.13 9.23 4.17
CA PRO A 189 -3.35 9.55 3.40
C PRO A 189 -3.38 8.98 1.96
N ASN A 190 -2.23 8.56 1.41
CA ASN A 190 -2.13 7.98 0.08
C ASN A 190 -2.23 6.45 0.04
N PHE A 191 -2.38 5.77 1.18
CA PHE A 191 -2.53 4.32 1.23
C PHE A 191 -3.91 3.96 1.80
N SER A 192 -4.47 2.85 1.35
CA SER A 192 -5.72 2.29 1.90
C SER A 192 -5.78 0.79 1.67
N GLN A 193 -6.65 0.11 2.42
CA GLN A 193 -6.89 -1.32 2.23
C GLN A 193 -8.04 -1.52 1.25
N ALA A 194 -7.80 -2.28 0.20
CA ALA A 194 -8.82 -2.78 -0.72
C ALA A 194 -8.94 -4.30 -0.58
N PHE A 195 -9.93 -4.90 -1.25
CA PHE A 195 -10.14 -6.35 -1.23
C PHE A 195 -10.28 -6.90 -2.64
N TYR A 196 -9.55 -7.99 -2.90
CA TYR A 196 -9.67 -8.79 -4.10
C TYR A 196 -10.06 -10.22 -3.72
N SER A 197 -10.59 -10.99 -4.66
CA SER A 197 -11.15 -12.31 -4.38
C SER A 197 -10.33 -13.43 -5.01
N ILE A 198 -10.13 -14.51 -4.26
CA ILE A 198 -9.51 -15.76 -4.73
C ILE A 198 -10.47 -16.93 -4.50
N PRO A 199 -10.37 -18.03 -5.25
CA PRO A 199 -11.13 -19.25 -4.95
C PRO A 199 -10.79 -19.76 -3.55
N ASP A 200 -11.81 -19.99 -2.73
CA ASP A 200 -11.64 -20.49 -1.36
C ASP A 200 -11.32 -22.00 -1.40
N PRO A 201 -10.18 -22.45 -0.80
CA PRO A 201 -9.86 -23.87 -0.68
C PRO A 201 -10.93 -24.75 -0.01
N THR A 202 -11.85 -24.17 0.77
CA THR A 202 -12.93 -24.92 1.44
C THR A 202 -14.14 -25.17 0.54
N ASN A 203 -14.28 -24.44 -0.57
CA ASN A 203 -15.48 -24.49 -1.43
C ASN A 203 -15.76 -25.91 -1.94
N ASN A 204 -14.73 -26.64 -2.37
CA ASN A 204 -14.84 -28.00 -2.88
C ASN A 204 -15.14 -29.05 -1.78
N ARG A 205 -15.21 -28.64 -0.51
CA ARG A 205 -15.40 -29.53 0.66
C ARG A 205 -16.72 -29.32 1.38
N GLY A 206 -17.54 -28.35 0.97
CA GLY A 206 -18.77 -27.98 1.68
C GLY A 206 -18.51 -27.42 3.08
N ILE A 207 -17.29 -26.96 3.35
CA ILE A 207 -16.89 -26.34 4.61
C ILE A 207 -16.91 -24.82 4.42
N VAL A 208 -17.50 -24.09 5.36
CA VAL A 208 -17.52 -22.62 5.34
C VAL A 208 -16.30 -22.11 6.10
N SER A 209 -15.46 -21.34 5.44
CA SER A 209 -14.30 -20.72 6.08
C SER A 209 -14.73 -19.50 6.91
N GLU A 210 -14.02 -19.23 8.00
CA GLU A 210 -14.30 -18.14 8.94
C GLU A 210 -13.14 -17.14 8.98
N PRO A 211 -12.98 -16.29 7.95
CA PRO A 211 -11.84 -15.38 7.87
C PRO A 211 -11.65 -14.50 9.10
N ALA A 212 -10.41 -14.42 9.58
CA ALA A 212 -10.02 -13.38 10.54
C ALA A 212 -10.12 -11.98 9.89
N TYR A 213 -9.77 -11.89 8.61
CA TYR A 213 -9.75 -10.67 7.81
C TYR A 213 -10.48 -10.87 6.47
N GLY A 214 -11.13 -9.82 5.96
CA GLY A 214 -11.95 -9.91 4.77
C GLY A 214 -13.27 -10.63 5.02
N LYS A 215 -13.69 -11.46 4.05
CA LYS A 215 -14.97 -12.18 4.07
C LYS A 215 -14.88 -13.48 3.24
N HIS A 216 -15.68 -14.48 3.58
CA HIS A 216 -16.04 -15.59 2.70
C HIS A 216 -17.43 -15.35 2.12
N HIS A 217 -17.58 -15.47 0.79
CA HIS A 217 -18.87 -15.33 0.12
C HIS A 217 -18.83 -16.08 -1.21
N ASP A 218 -19.83 -16.93 -1.45
CA ASP A 218 -20.06 -17.68 -2.69
C ASP A 218 -18.83 -18.46 -3.18
N GLY A 219 -18.16 -19.16 -2.25
CA GLY A 219 -16.97 -19.96 -2.55
C GLY A 219 -15.71 -19.14 -2.84
N LEU A 220 -15.75 -17.83 -2.62
CA LEU A 220 -14.63 -16.92 -2.76
C LEU A 220 -14.16 -16.40 -1.40
N ARG A 221 -12.84 -16.28 -1.29
CA ARG A 221 -12.15 -15.67 -0.16
C ARG A 221 -11.68 -14.28 -0.55
N TYR A 222 -12.07 -13.27 0.23
CA TYR A 222 -11.69 -11.87 0.00
C TYR A 222 -10.44 -11.54 0.82
N ILE A 223 -9.35 -11.26 0.14
CA ILE A 223 -8.04 -11.01 0.73
C ILE A 223 -7.75 -9.50 0.68
N PRO A 224 -7.30 -8.90 1.80
CA PRO A 224 -6.90 -7.50 1.80
C PRO A 224 -5.65 -7.28 0.93
N VAL A 225 -5.59 -6.15 0.25
CA VAL A 225 -4.43 -5.66 -0.50
C VAL A 225 -4.22 -4.18 -0.23
N ILE A 226 -2.97 -3.72 -0.30
CA ILE A 226 -2.67 -2.30 -0.13
C ILE A 226 -2.88 -1.61 -1.48
N LEU A 227 -3.69 -0.56 -1.47
CA LEU A 227 -3.91 0.33 -2.59
C LEU A 227 -3.24 1.67 -2.29
N LYS A 228 -2.30 2.09 -3.14
CA LYS A 228 -1.55 3.33 -3.02
C LYS A 228 -1.98 4.29 -4.12
N ASP A 229 -2.37 5.51 -3.79
CA ASP A 229 -2.51 6.59 -4.76
C ASP A 229 -1.13 7.18 -5.05
N VAL A 230 -0.59 6.93 -6.23
CA VAL A 230 0.71 7.47 -6.64
C VAL A 230 0.48 8.91 -7.07
N ALA A 231 1.22 9.86 -6.48
CA ALA A 231 1.12 11.26 -6.81
C ALA A 231 1.23 11.48 -8.33
N GLY A 232 0.37 12.30 -8.94
CA GLY A 232 0.34 12.45 -10.39
C GLY A 232 1.67 13.00 -10.95
N LEU A 233 2.15 12.41 -12.04
CA LEU A 233 3.13 13.04 -12.91
C LEU A 233 2.48 14.21 -13.64
N VAL A 234 3.19 15.34 -13.70
CA VAL A 234 2.87 16.46 -14.60
C VAL A 234 3.81 16.33 -15.82
N PRO A 235 3.36 16.63 -17.05
CA PRO A 235 4.23 16.67 -18.22
C PRO A 235 5.56 17.41 -17.97
N GLY A 236 6.68 16.77 -18.30
CA GLY A 236 8.03 17.32 -18.14
C GLY A 236 8.70 17.09 -16.77
N ALA A 237 8.23 16.12 -15.99
CA ALA A 237 8.86 15.75 -14.71
C ALA A 237 10.23 15.07 -14.90
N SER A 238 10.43 14.39 -16.03
CA SER A 238 11.69 13.76 -16.45
C SER A 238 12.81 14.78 -16.69
N ASP A 239 12.49 15.99 -17.17
CA ASP A 239 13.42 17.10 -17.41
C ASP A 239 13.86 17.85 -16.13
N GLY A 240 13.53 17.33 -14.94
CA GLY A 240 13.90 17.92 -13.66
C GLY A 240 13.03 19.10 -13.21
N LYS A 241 11.95 19.42 -13.95
CA LYS A 241 10.95 20.41 -13.56
C LYS A 241 9.96 19.84 -12.54
N GLY A 242 10.43 19.45 -11.35
CA GLY A 242 9.54 19.15 -10.21
C GLY A 242 9.87 17.90 -9.37
N ARG A 243 8.85 17.42 -8.64
CA ARG A 243 8.88 16.35 -7.60
C ARG A 243 9.20 14.93 -8.14
N GLY A 244 9.89 14.78 -9.27
CA GLY A 244 10.08 13.51 -9.98
C GLY A 244 10.69 12.38 -9.13
N ASN A 245 11.65 12.70 -8.25
CA ASN A 245 12.23 11.69 -7.35
C ASN A 245 11.21 11.13 -6.34
N ARG A 246 10.23 11.93 -5.89
CA ARG A 246 9.17 11.44 -4.99
C ARG A 246 8.21 10.52 -5.74
N PHE A 247 7.84 10.88 -6.97
CA PHE A 247 6.99 10.05 -7.82
C PHE A 247 7.57 8.64 -8.04
N LEU A 248 8.86 8.53 -8.33
CA LEU A 248 9.45 7.22 -8.62
C LEU A 248 9.72 6.40 -7.38
N ASN A 249 10.05 7.03 -6.26
CA ASN A 249 10.01 6.31 -4.99
C ASN A 249 8.60 5.78 -4.75
N ASP A 250 7.57 6.59 -5.02
CA ASP A 250 6.20 6.16 -4.86
C ASP A 250 5.80 5.01 -5.79
N LEU A 251 6.28 5.05 -7.03
CA LEU A 251 6.11 4.00 -8.04
C LEU A 251 6.87 2.72 -7.67
N CYS A 252 8.07 2.85 -7.08
CA CYS A 252 8.93 1.73 -6.68
C CYS A 252 8.38 0.96 -5.48
N ASP A 253 7.50 1.55 -4.69
CA ASP A 253 6.79 0.83 -3.63
C ASP A 253 5.70 -0.09 -4.20
N ALA A 254 5.22 0.17 -5.42
CA ALA A 254 4.18 -0.63 -6.05
C ALA A 254 4.74 -1.91 -6.69
N ASP A 255 4.04 -3.03 -6.47
CA ASP A 255 4.31 -4.31 -7.13
C ASP A 255 3.69 -4.37 -8.53
N VAL A 256 2.50 -3.76 -8.67
CA VAL A 256 1.72 -3.65 -9.90
C VAL A 256 1.12 -2.25 -9.99
N LEU A 257 0.98 -1.74 -11.20
CA LEU A 257 0.33 -0.46 -11.47
C LEU A 257 -1.05 -0.66 -12.08
N ILE A 258 -2.00 0.16 -11.66
CA ILE A 258 -3.27 0.38 -12.34
C ILE A 258 -3.22 1.78 -12.94
N HIS A 259 -3.24 1.85 -14.27
CA HIS A 259 -3.38 3.10 -14.97
C HIS A 259 -4.86 3.40 -15.20
N VAL A 260 -5.40 4.34 -14.43
CA VAL A 260 -6.78 4.82 -14.60
C VAL A 260 -6.81 5.82 -15.75
N LEU A 261 -7.54 5.47 -16.80
CA LEU A 261 -7.72 6.25 -18.03
C LEU A 261 -9.15 6.77 -18.11
N ASP A 262 -9.31 7.96 -18.69
CA ASP A 262 -10.63 8.46 -19.06
C ASP A 262 -11.05 7.89 -20.41
N ALA A 263 -11.83 6.81 -20.42
CA ALA A 263 -12.31 6.22 -21.67
C ALA A 263 -13.25 7.15 -22.43
N SER A 264 -13.91 8.13 -21.77
CA SER A 264 -14.86 9.02 -22.45
C SER A 264 -14.17 9.97 -23.44
N GLY A 265 -12.86 10.18 -23.29
CA GLY A 265 -12.09 11.12 -24.12
C GLY A 265 -12.49 12.58 -23.93
N CYS A 266 -13.15 12.91 -22.81
CA CYS A 266 -13.64 14.27 -22.53
C CYS A 266 -12.72 15.07 -21.61
N THR A 267 -11.52 14.56 -21.33
CA THR A 267 -10.49 15.26 -20.54
C THR A 267 -9.17 15.28 -21.28
N ASP A 268 -8.52 16.44 -21.29
CA ASP A 268 -7.18 16.62 -21.88
C ASP A 268 -6.07 16.09 -20.95
N GLU A 269 -4.80 16.30 -21.31
CA GLU A 269 -3.63 15.87 -20.53
C GLU A 269 -3.54 16.51 -19.14
N CYS A 270 -4.09 17.71 -18.96
CA CYS A 270 -4.14 18.44 -17.69
C CYS A 270 -5.36 18.06 -16.83
N GLY A 271 -6.32 17.34 -17.41
CA GLY A 271 -7.58 16.95 -16.78
C GLY A 271 -8.69 18.02 -16.91
N GLU A 272 -8.53 18.96 -17.84
CA GLU A 272 -9.55 19.95 -18.20
C GLU A 272 -10.54 19.36 -19.21
N GLN A 273 -11.76 19.89 -19.27
CA GLN A 273 -12.77 19.39 -20.21
C GLN A 273 -12.40 19.74 -21.65
N THR A 274 -12.50 18.75 -22.53
CA THR A 274 -12.25 18.89 -23.95
C THR A 274 -13.27 18.11 -24.76
N ASP A 275 -13.51 18.54 -25.99
CA ASP A 275 -14.47 17.92 -26.90
C ASP A 275 -13.99 16.55 -27.40
N ALA A 276 -12.67 16.39 -27.55
CA ALA A 276 -12.06 15.15 -28.00
C ALA A 276 -10.59 15.05 -27.55
N HIS A 277 -10.30 14.00 -26.78
CA HIS A 277 -8.95 13.55 -26.43
C HIS A 277 -8.82 12.06 -26.70
N ASN A 278 -7.66 11.62 -27.18
CA ASN A 278 -7.40 10.20 -27.41
C ASN A 278 -6.76 9.57 -26.16
N PRO A 279 -7.43 8.64 -25.45
CA PRO A 279 -6.88 8.02 -24.24
C PRO A 279 -5.61 7.20 -24.48
N SER A 280 -5.35 6.76 -25.73
CA SER A 280 -4.12 6.06 -26.09
C SER A 280 -2.87 6.93 -25.94
N ASP A 281 -3.03 8.25 -26.08
CA ASP A 281 -1.93 9.20 -25.93
C ASP A 281 -1.48 9.26 -24.47
N ASP A 282 -2.42 9.17 -23.52
CA ASP A 282 -2.13 9.14 -22.08
C ASP A 282 -1.28 7.93 -21.68
N VAL A 283 -1.58 6.75 -22.27
CA VAL A 283 -0.82 5.50 -22.05
C VAL A 283 0.61 5.64 -22.59
N THR A 284 0.73 6.13 -23.82
CA THR A 284 2.03 6.32 -24.48
C THR A 284 2.88 7.32 -23.72
N TRP A 285 2.27 8.41 -23.27
CA TRP A 285 2.93 9.44 -22.48
C TRP A 285 3.46 8.89 -21.14
N LEU A 286 2.62 8.21 -20.35
CA LEU A 286 3.04 7.71 -19.03
C LEU A 286 4.20 6.70 -19.16
N LEU A 287 4.10 5.76 -20.10
CA LEU A 287 5.16 4.79 -20.35
C LEU A 287 6.43 5.47 -20.85
N GLY A 288 6.30 6.43 -21.77
CA GLY A 288 7.42 7.23 -22.26
C GLY A 288 8.16 7.95 -21.14
N GLU A 289 7.43 8.60 -20.23
CA GLU A 289 8.00 9.36 -19.12
C GLU A 289 8.77 8.47 -18.14
N VAL A 290 8.19 7.32 -17.76
CA VAL A 290 8.86 6.37 -16.85
C VAL A 290 10.11 5.77 -17.50
N ARG A 291 10.03 5.39 -18.78
CA ARG A 291 11.15 4.82 -19.54
C ARG A 291 12.27 5.84 -19.70
N GLU A 292 11.95 7.05 -20.12
CA GLU A 292 12.93 8.12 -20.33
C GLU A 292 13.62 8.49 -19.02
N TRP A 293 12.88 8.59 -17.91
CA TRP A 293 13.49 8.89 -16.62
C TRP A 293 14.48 7.81 -16.15
N ILE A 294 14.11 6.53 -16.24
CA ILE A 294 15.01 5.41 -15.86
C ILE A 294 16.22 5.40 -16.78
N TYR A 295 16.02 5.61 -18.08
CA TYR A 295 17.08 5.70 -19.06
C TYR A 295 18.06 6.83 -18.71
N GLN A 296 17.57 8.05 -18.45
CA GLN A 296 18.41 9.18 -18.06
C GLN A 296 19.20 8.91 -16.77
N ASN A 297 18.59 8.24 -15.78
CA ASN A 297 19.29 7.86 -14.55
C ASN A 297 20.48 6.93 -14.80
N VAL A 298 20.33 5.96 -15.71
CA VAL A 298 21.42 5.08 -16.11
C VAL A 298 22.43 5.84 -16.96
N GLN A 299 21.96 6.68 -17.89
CA GLN A 299 22.80 7.42 -18.82
C GLN A 299 23.72 8.43 -18.11
N ARG A 300 23.23 9.14 -17.09
CA ARG A 300 24.07 10.04 -16.26
C ARG A 300 25.27 9.35 -15.61
N LYS A 301 25.21 8.04 -15.41
CA LYS A 301 26.29 7.22 -14.83
C LYS A 301 26.98 6.32 -15.87
N TRP A 302 26.67 6.47 -17.15
CA TRP A 302 27.08 5.54 -18.21
C TRP A 302 28.59 5.37 -18.32
N GLU A 303 29.36 6.46 -18.30
CA GLU A 303 30.84 6.38 -18.40
C GLU A 303 31.47 5.54 -17.27
N MET A 304 30.90 5.61 -16.06
CA MET A 304 31.35 4.80 -14.94
C MET A 304 30.91 3.33 -15.07
N ILE A 305 29.73 3.10 -15.64
CA ILE A 305 29.20 1.76 -15.89
C ILE A 305 30.01 1.06 -16.99
N VAL A 306 30.36 1.75 -18.08
CA VAL A 306 31.22 1.20 -19.15
C VAL A 306 32.58 0.77 -18.61
N LYS A 307 33.17 1.55 -17.69
CA LYS A 307 34.42 1.19 -17.01
C LYS A 307 34.27 0.03 -16.02
N ARG A 308 33.07 -0.20 -15.48
CA ARG A 308 32.76 -1.26 -14.50
C ARG A 308 31.39 -1.91 -14.79
N PRO A 309 31.29 -2.77 -15.82
CA PRO A 309 30.00 -3.27 -16.34
C PRO A 309 29.11 -3.97 -15.30
N LYS A 310 29.69 -4.64 -14.30
CA LYS A 310 28.95 -5.29 -13.21
C LYS A 310 28.04 -4.32 -12.42
N ARG A 311 28.32 -3.01 -12.43
CA ARG A 311 27.51 -2.00 -11.74
C ARG A 311 26.14 -1.78 -12.38
N LEU A 312 25.94 -2.15 -13.65
CA LEU A 312 24.67 -1.97 -14.35
C LEU A 312 23.53 -2.69 -13.63
N MET A 313 23.76 -3.94 -13.18
CA MET A 313 22.76 -4.71 -12.42
C MET A 313 22.34 -3.97 -11.14
N GLY A 314 23.32 -3.40 -10.42
CA GLY A 314 23.11 -2.67 -9.18
C GLY A 314 22.31 -1.36 -9.35
N MET A 315 22.30 -0.78 -10.55
CA MET A 315 21.45 0.37 -10.85
C MET A 315 19.97 0.01 -10.83
N PHE A 316 19.62 -1.19 -11.32
CA PHE A 316 18.25 -1.64 -11.37
C PHE A 316 17.74 -2.12 -10.02
N THR A 317 18.58 -2.78 -9.21
CA THR A 317 18.20 -3.22 -7.85
C THR A 317 17.76 -2.06 -6.95
N GLY A 318 18.22 -0.83 -7.23
CA GLY A 318 17.77 0.39 -6.55
C GLY A 318 16.27 0.69 -6.70
N TYR A 319 15.56 0.05 -7.63
CA TYR A 319 14.11 0.15 -7.82
C TYR A 319 13.32 -0.94 -7.08
N HIS A 320 13.82 -1.37 -5.91
CA HIS A 320 13.25 -2.44 -5.08
C HIS A 320 13.02 -3.76 -5.82
N CYS A 321 13.96 -4.16 -6.69
CA CYS A 321 13.82 -5.38 -7.48
C CYS A 321 14.84 -6.44 -7.12
N SER A 322 14.42 -7.71 -7.18
CA SER A 322 15.30 -8.84 -6.92
C SER A 322 16.25 -9.07 -8.10
N PRO A 323 17.43 -9.67 -7.87
CA PRO A 323 18.36 -10.01 -8.95
C PRO A 323 17.72 -10.88 -10.06
N GLN A 324 16.77 -11.75 -9.70
CA GLN A 324 16.04 -12.59 -10.65
C GLN A 324 15.16 -11.77 -11.59
N LEU A 325 14.53 -10.71 -11.09
CA LEU A 325 13.72 -9.80 -11.90
C LEU A 325 14.61 -9.03 -12.89
N VAL A 326 15.76 -8.54 -12.43
CA VAL A 326 16.74 -7.88 -13.31
C VAL A 326 17.20 -8.85 -14.41
N GLN A 327 17.51 -10.10 -14.06
CA GLN A 327 17.86 -11.12 -15.06
C GLN A 327 16.73 -11.38 -16.07
N ALA A 328 15.48 -11.42 -15.62
CA ALA A 328 14.33 -11.57 -16.50
C ALA A 328 14.18 -10.38 -17.48
N ALA A 329 14.44 -9.16 -17.03
CA ALA A 329 14.46 -7.97 -17.89
C ALA A 329 15.56 -8.05 -18.97
N PHE A 330 16.76 -8.50 -18.59
CA PHE A 330 17.86 -8.73 -19.55
C PHE A 330 17.51 -9.81 -20.56
N ALA A 331 16.96 -10.93 -20.11
CA ALA A 331 16.53 -12.02 -20.98
C ALA A 331 15.44 -11.55 -21.97
N ARG A 332 14.47 -10.76 -21.51
CA ARG A 332 13.42 -10.17 -22.36
C ARG A 332 13.98 -9.20 -23.41
N ALA A 333 15.04 -8.47 -23.07
CA ALA A 333 15.76 -7.60 -24.01
C ALA A 333 16.68 -8.36 -25.00
N ASN A 334 16.74 -9.69 -24.91
CA ASN A 334 17.70 -10.56 -25.61
C ASN A 334 19.17 -10.22 -25.28
N LEU A 335 19.45 -9.89 -24.02
CA LEU A 335 20.77 -9.54 -23.52
C LEU A 335 21.24 -10.57 -22.47
N SER A 336 22.52 -10.93 -22.53
CA SER A 336 23.12 -11.86 -21.57
C SER A 336 23.83 -11.13 -20.46
N THR A 337 23.55 -11.51 -19.22
CA THR A 337 24.27 -11.01 -18.04
C THR A 337 25.67 -11.61 -17.87
N ARG A 338 25.93 -12.77 -18.51
CA ARG A 338 27.20 -13.52 -18.35
C ARG A 338 28.38 -12.84 -19.04
N ASN A 339 28.15 -12.29 -20.23
CA ASN A 339 29.20 -11.68 -21.05
C ASN A 339 29.06 -10.15 -21.08
N ILE A 340 28.47 -9.57 -20.04
CA ILE A 340 28.17 -8.14 -19.97
C ILE A 340 29.45 -7.29 -20.06
N GLU A 341 30.58 -7.79 -19.55
CA GLU A 341 31.87 -7.08 -19.58
C GLU A 341 32.41 -6.86 -20.99
N GLU A 342 32.18 -7.81 -21.89
CA GLU A 342 32.63 -7.75 -23.29
C GLU A 342 31.65 -6.96 -24.15
N THR A 343 30.34 -7.15 -23.92
CA THR A 343 29.29 -6.59 -24.78
C THR A 343 28.92 -5.15 -24.43
N LEU A 344 28.90 -4.76 -23.15
CA LEU A 344 28.39 -3.45 -22.72
C LEU A 344 29.14 -2.26 -23.35
N PRO A 345 30.49 -2.28 -23.49
CA PRO A 345 31.20 -1.18 -24.13
C PRO A 345 30.82 -0.96 -25.60
N THR A 346 30.25 -1.96 -26.28
CA THR A 346 29.82 -1.87 -27.68
C THR A 346 28.34 -1.54 -27.83
N TRP A 347 27.60 -1.31 -26.73
CA TRP A 347 26.18 -1.01 -26.79
C TRP A 347 25.94 0.38 -27.38
N SER A 348 25.03 0.46 -28.35
CA SER A 348 24.45 1.72 -28.79
C SER A 348 23.36 2.18 -27.82
N ASP A 349 22.92 3.43 -28.00
CA ASP A 349 21.82 4.00 -27.23
C ASP A 349 20.53 3.16 -27.32
N ASP A 350 20.23 2.65 -28.52
CA ASP A 350 19.05 1.81 -28.77
C ASP A 350 19.06 0.50 -27.98
N VAL A 351 20.25 -0.05 -27.72
CA VAL A 351 20.39 -1.27 -26.90
C VAL A 351 20.03 -0.96 -25.45
N LEU A 352 20.52 0.16 -24.93
CA LEU A 352 20.19 0.59 -23.57
C LEU A 352 18.70 0.92 -23.43
N ARG A 353 18.10 1.62 -24.40
CA ARG A 353 16.66 1.91 -24.42
C ARG A 353 15.81 0.64 -24.42
N ARG A 354 16.13 -0.35 -25.27
CA ARG A 354 15.45 -1.66 -25.24
C ARG A 354 15.55 -2.38 -23.90
N LEU A 355 16.70 -2.29 -23.22
CA LEU A 355 16.85 -2.86 -21.89
C LEU A 355 15.95 -2.13 -20.88
N VAL A 356 15.90 -0.80 -20.92
CA VAL A 356 15.04 0.00 -20.04
C VAL A 356 13.57 -0.29 -20.29
N ASP A 357 13.14 -0.38 -21.55
CA ASP A 357 11.77 -0.76 -21.91
C ASP A 357 11.41 -2.13 -21.36
N SER A 358 12.28 -3.12 -21.57
CA SER A 358 12.11 -4.47 -21.04
C SER A 358 12.10 -4.50 -19.51
N PHE A 359 12.89 -3.64 -18.88
CA PHE A 359 12.92 -3.50 -17.42
C PHE A 359 11.62 -2.92 -16.89
N VAL A 360 11.09 -1.85 -17.50
CA VAL A 360 9.81 -1.24 -17.11
C VAL A 360 8.68 -2.25 -17.24
N ASP A 361 8.59 -2.96 -18.37
CA ASP A 361 7.56 -3.97 -18.61
C ASP A 361 7.56 -5.08 -17.54
N VAL A 362 8.75 -5.54 -17.11
CA VAL A 362 8.89 -6.62 -16.13
C VAL A 362 8.71 -6.11 -14.69
N ARG A 363 9.27 -4.93 -14.38
CA ARG A 363 9.26 -4.36 -13.03
C ARG A 363 7.92 -3.76 -12.67
N PHE A 364 7.27 -3.11 -13.61
CA PHE A 364 6.00 -2.41 -13.41
C PHE A 364 4.92 -2.98 -14.34
N PRO A 365 4.47 -4.24 -14.13
CA PRO A 365 3.29 -4.73 -14.83
C PRO A 365 2.13 -3.75 -14.62
N MET A 366 1.47 -3.38 -15.70
CA MET A 366 0.47 -2.32 -15.70
C MET A 366 -0.86 -2.83 -16.26
N LEU A 367 -1.94 -2.61 -15.51
CA LEU A 367 -3.32 -2.81 -15.94
C LEU A 367 -3.91 -1.49 -16.40
N LEU A 368 -4.44 -1.45 -17.63
CA LEU A 368 -5.20 -0.30 -18.12
C LEU A 368 -6.65 -0.40 -17.63
N VAL A 369 -7.05 0.52 -16.74
CA VAL A 369 -8.43 0.66 -16.28
C VAL A 369 -9.11 1.74 -17.09
N LEU A 370 -10.00 1.32 -17.98
CA LEU A 370 -10.73 2.19 -18.90
C LEU A 370 -11.97 2.71 -18.17
N ASN A 371 -11.78 3.76 -17.36
CA ASN A 371 -12.80 4.30 -16.48
C ASN A 371 -13.79 5.18 -17.25
N LYS A 372 -14.96 5.46 -16.64
CA LYS A 372 -16.09 6.15 -17.28
C LYS A 372 -16.67 5.36 -18.46
N SER A 373 -16.67 4.03 -18.36
CA SER A 373 -17.27 3.14 -19.36
C SER A 373 -18.80 3.30 -19.49
N ASP A 374 -19.42 4.07 -18.58
CA ASP A 374 -20.82 4.49 -18.62
C ASP A 374 -21.09 5.62 -19.62
N ALA A 375 -20.06 6.35 -20.07
CA ALA A 375 -20.23 7.42 -21.05
C ALA A 375 -20.50 6.86 -22.45
N SER A 376 -21.38 7.51 -23.21
CA SER A 376 -21.73 7.08 -24.58
C SER A 376 -20.54 7.10 -25.54
N SER A 377 -19.63 8.08 -25.41
CA SER A 377 -18.40 8.22 -26.19
C SER A 377 -17.33 7.18 -25.87
N SER A 378 -17.43 6.50 -24.71
CA SER A 378 -16.36 5.61 -24.23
C SER A 378 -16.14 4.39 -25.12
N HIS A 379 -17.20 3.91 -25.76
CA HIS A 379 -17.20 2.66 -26.53
C HIS A 379 -16.16 2.64 -27.65
N ALA A 380 -16.15 3.67 -28.49
CA ALA A 380 -15.23 3.75 -29.62
C ALA A 380 -13.76 3.88 -29.16
N ASN A 381 -13.52 4.56 -28.04
CA ASN A 381 -12.19 4.72 -27.47
C ASN A 381 -11.68 3.44 -26.83
N ILE A 382 -12.56 2.67 -26.16
CA ILE A 382 -12.21 1.35 -25.62
C ILE A 382 -11.80 0.39 -26.74
N ASP A 383 -12.57 0.36 -27.84
CA ASP A 383 -12.25 -0.49 -28.99
C ASP A 383 -10.92 -0.06 -29.65
N ARG A 384 -10.65 1.25 -29.72
CA ARG A 384 -9.37 1.79 -30.21
C ARG A 384 -8.20 1.39 -29.31
N LEU A 385 -8.30 1.58 -28.00
CA LEU A 385 -7.28 1.19 -27.01
C LEU A 385 -6.95 -0.30 -27.10
N ALA A 386 -7.96 -1.14 -27.32
CA ALA A 386 -7.77 -2.56 -27.54
C ALA A 386 -6.93 -2.88 -28.79
N CYS A 387 -7.08 -2.07 -29.84
CA CYS A 387 -6.29 -2.20 -31.08
C CYS A 387 -4.87 -1.65 -30.92
N ASP A 388 -4.72 -0.52 -30.22
CA ASP A 388 -3.44 0.16 -30.04
C ASP A 388 -2.51 -0.62 -29.09
N PHE A 389 -3.07 -1.24 -28.04
CA PHE A 389 -2.31 -1.96 -27.02
C PHE A 389 -2.79 -3.41 -26.82
N PRO A 390 -2.70 -4.28 -27.85
CA PRO A 390 -3.28 -5.63 -27.81
C PRO A 390 -2.62 -6.55 -26.78
N THR A 391 -1.37 -6.27 -26.42
CA THR A 391 -0.60 -7.05 -25.43
C THR A 391 -0.80 -6.56 -24.00
N MET A 392 -1.38 -5.36 -23.81
CA MET A 392 -1.58 -4.82 -22.46
C MET A 392 -2.91 -5.31 -21.88
N PRO A 393 -2.89 -5.75 -20.61
CA PRO A 393 -4.12 -6.12 -19.94
C PRO A 393 -4.97 -4.85 -19.74
N GLN A 394 -6.23 -4.92 -20.14
CA GLN A 394 -7.19 -3.82 -20.03
C GLN A 394 -8.52 -4.27 -19.45
N ILE A 395 -9.24 -3.37 -18.78
CA ILE A 395 -10.58 -3.63 -18.25
C ILE A 395 -11.43 -2.36 -18.23
N ALA A 396 -12.63 -2.44 -18.79
CA ALA A 396 -13.60 -1.35 -18.74
C ALA A 396 -14.26 -1.29 -17.36
N VAL A 397 -14.31 -0.09 -16.78
CA VAL A 397 -14.76 0.14 -15.41
C VAL A 397 -15.66 1.38 -15.34
N SER A 398 -16.68 1.32 -14.48
CA SER A 398 -17.40 2.51 -14.04
C SER A 398 -17.27 2.69 -12.53
N ALA A 399 -16.26 3.46 -12.12
CA ALA A 399 -16.02 3.74 -10.71
C ALA A 399 -17.14 4.59 -10.08
N LYS A 400 -17.79 5.45 -10.88
CA LYS A 400 -18.90 6.30 -10.45
C LYS A 400 -20.11 5.46 -10.05
N VAL A 401 -20.53 4.54 -10.93
CA VAL A 401 -21.67 3.66 -10.66
C VAL A 401 -21.38 2.71 -9.51
N GLU A 402 -20.15 2.18 -9.41
CA GLU A 402 -19.73 1.37 -8.25
C GLU A 402 -19.89 2.15 -6.93
N CYS A 403 -19.36 3.37 -6.85
CA CYS A 403 -19.50 4.22 -5.65
C CYS A 403 -20.97 4.45 -5.26
N LEU A 404 -21.84 4.69 -6.25
CA LEU A 404 -23.27 4.90 -6.03
C LEU A 404 -23.93 3.64 -5.47
N ILE A 405 -23.72 2.48 -6.09
CA ILE A 405 -24.26 1.20 -5.61
C ILE A 405 -23.77 0.91 -4.20
N GLN A 406 -22.49 1.10 -3.92
CA GLN A 406 -21.92 0.87 -2.59
C GLN A 406 -22.50 1.80 -1.52
N SER A 407 -22.81 3.07 -1.85
CA SER A 407 -23.48 3.97 -0.92
C SER A 407 -24.87 3.45 -0.54
N TYR A 408 -25.69 3.07 -1.52
CA TYR A 408 -27.03 2.52 -1.26
C TYR A 408 -27.00 1.16 -0.55
N VAL A 409 -26.00 0.32 -0.81
CA VAL A 409 -25.81 -0.94 -0.07
C VAL A 409 -25.44 -0.68 1.38
N SER A 410 -24.62 0.35 1.65
CA SER A 410 -24.23 0.74 3.02
C SER A 410 -25.42 1.27 3.82
N ASP A 411 -26.29 2.03 3.16
CA ASP A 411 -27.54 2.55 3.74
C ASP A 411 -28.67 1.49 3.80
N SER A 412 -28.39 0.25 3.39
CA SER A 412 -29.38 -0.84 3.31
C SER A 412 -30.61 -0.51 2.44
N LEU A 413 -30.45 0.37 1.45
CA LEU A 413 -31.48 0.80 0.50
C LEU A 413 -31.57 -0.10 -0.73
N ILE A 414 -30.48 -0.78 -1.07
CA ILE A 414 -30.37 -1.76 -2.16
C ILE A 414 -29.61 -2.99 -1.66
N GLN A 415 -30.03 -4.18 -2.11
CA GLN A 415 -29.21 -5.37 -2.09
C GLN A 415 -28.61 -5.60 -3.48
N HIS A 416 -27.30 -5.87 -3.53
CA HIS A 416 -26.60 -6.10 -4.79
C HIS A 416 -25.93 -7.46 -4.82
N ASN A 417 -26.30 -8.28 -5.82
CA ASN A 417 -25.59 -9.51 -6.13
C ASN A 417 -24.60 -9.25 -7.27
N TRP A 418 -23.32 -9.03 -6.90
CA TRP A 418 -22.23 -8.77 -7.85
C TRP A 418 -22.04 -9.90 -8.87
N ALA A 419 -22.38 -11.16 -8.53
CA ALA A 419 -22.21 -12.30 -9.43
C ALA A 419 -23.37 -12.45 -10.42
N ALA A 420 -24.59 -12.18 -9.98
CA ALA A 420 -25.79 -12.27 -10.82
C ALA A 420 -26.11 -10.97 -11.58
N GLY A 421 -25.44 -9.85 -11.25
CA GLY A 421 -25.73 -8.55 -11.84
C GLY A 421 -27.11 -8.00 -11.49
N LYS A 422 -27.67 -8.44 -10.36
CA LYS A 422 -29.04 -8.10 -9.99
C LYS A 422 -29.03 -7.12 -8.83
N LEU A 423 -29.68 -5.98 -9.04
CA LEU A 423 -29.99 -4.98 -8.02
C LEU A 423 -31.42 -5.25 -7.52
N GLU A 424 -31.60 -5.26 -6.21
CA GLU A 424 -32.92 -5.39 -5.58
C GLU A 424 -33.15 -4.19 -4.64
N SER A 425 -34.23 -3.44 -4.86
CA SER A 425 -34.58 -2.32 -4.00
C SER A 425 -35.17 -2.83 -2.68
N THR A 426 -34.61 -2.38 -1.55
CA THR A 426 -35.15 -2.64 -0.21
C THR A 426 -35.78 -1.40 0.41
N GLY A 427 -35.49 -0.21 -0.12
CA GLY A 427 -36.05 1.05 0.37
C GLY A 427 -35.74 2.30 -0.46
N LEU A 428 -35.11 2.15 -1.65
CA LEU A 428 -34.83 3.28 -2.51
C LEU A 428 -36.10 3.72 -3.28
N PRO A 429 -36.42 5.03 -3.38
CA PRO A 429 -37.54 5.52 -4.18
C PRO A 429 -37.49 5.01 -5.63
N SER A 430 -38.65 4.66 -6.19
CA SER A 430 -38.81 4.05 -7.52
C SER A 430 -38.08 4.81 -8.63
N ASP A 431 -38.15 6.14 -8.60
CA ASP A 431 -37.63 6.99 -9.66
C ASP A 431 -36.10 7.00 -9.66
N LYS A 432 -35.48 6.96 -8.48
CA LYS A 432 -34.02 6.88 -8.34
C LYS A 432 -33.51 5.47 -8.64
N PHE A 433 -34.26 4.44 -8.23
CA PHE A 433 -33.89 3.05 -8.49
C PHE A 433 -33.94 2.72 -9.98
N SER A 434 -35.00 3.11 -10.69
CA SER A 434 -35.13 2.88 -12.14
C SER A 434 -34.02 3.56 -12.94
N SER A 435 -33.66 4.81 -12.62
CA SER A 435 -32.55 5.50 -13.29
C SER A 435 -31.19 4.83 -13.04
N LEU A 436 -30.96 4.33 -11.82
CA LEU A 436 -29.73 3.59 -11.49
C LEU A 436 -29.70 2.24 -12.22
N GLU A 437 -30.83 1.54 -12.26
CA GLU A 437 -30.96 0.24 -12.91
C GLU A 437 -30.73 0.35 -14.42
N GLU A 438 -31.25 1.38 -15.08
CA GLU A 438 -31.02 1.63 -16.51
C GLU A 438 -29.54 1.88 -16.81
N GLN A 439 -28.88 2.74 -16.03
CA GLN A 439 -27.44 2.98 -16.15
C GLN A 439 -26.62 1.72 -15.91
N TYR A 440 -26.94 0.97 -14.86
CA TYR A 440 -26.24 -0.27 -14.51
C TYR A 440 -26.46 -1.36 -15.56
N LYS A 441 -27.69 -1.51 -16.07
CA LYS A 441 -28.04 -2.51 -17.07
C LYS A 441 -27.24 -2.32 -18.36
N GLY A 442 -27.10 -1.09 -18.86
CA GLY A 442 -26.29 -0.81 -20.05
C GLY A 442 -24.82 -1.24 -19.87
N ILE A 443 -24.25 -1.00 -18.69
CA ILE A 443 -22.88 -1.41 -18.35
C ILE A 443 -22.80 -2.93 -18.17
N PHE A 444 -23.77 -3.53 -17.49
CA PHE A 444 -23.80 -4.96 -17.20
C PHE A 444 -23.95 -5.80 -18.46
N GLU A 445 -24.85 -5.43 -19.38
CA GLU A 445 -25.04 -6.13 -20.66
C GLU A 445 -23.78 -6.14 -21.52
N ARG A 446 -22.99 -5.06 -21.49
CA ARG A 446 -21.78 -4.92 -22.33
C ARG A 446 -20.51 -5.44 -21.67
N TYR A 447 -20.33 -5.16 -20.38
CA TYR A 447 -19.07 -5.40 -19.67
C TYR A 447 -19.20 -6.39 -18.50
N GLY A 448 -20.40 -6.92 -18.23
CA GLY A 448 -20.65 -7.87 -17.15
C GLY A 448 -20.66 -7.24 -15.74
N GLY A 449 -20.57 -5.91 -15.64
CA GLY A 449 -20.61 -5.17 -14.38
C GLY A 449 -19.76 -3.92 -14.36
N THR A 450 -19.67 -3.27 -13.20
CA THR A 450 -18.83 -2.09 -12.93
C THR A 450 -17.34 -2.40 -12.92
N ASN A 451 -16.97 -3.66 -12.70
CA ASN A 451 -15.63 -4.24 -12.84
C ASN A 451 -14.51 -3.65 -11.96
N VAL A 452 -14.80 -2.79 -11.00
CA VAL A 452 -13.78 -2.24 -10.07
C VAL A 452 -13.03 -3.36 -9.33
N ARG A 453 -13.76 -4.33 -8.77
CA ARG A 453 -13.14 -5.48 -8.08
C ARG A 453 -12.42 -6.43 -9.04
N GLN A 454 -13.00 -6.63 -10.23
CA GLN A 454 -12.36 -7.43 -11.26
C GLN A 454 -11.03 -6.79 -11.72
N ALA A 455 -10.94 -5.47 -11.72
CA ALA A 455 -9.71 -4.75 -11.99
C ALA A 455 -8.66 -5.02 -10.91
N LEU A 456 -9.02 -5.04 -9.62
CA LEU A 456 -8.11 -5.45 -8.54
C LEU A 456 -7.65 -6.91 -8.71
N ASN A 457 -8.58 -7.84 -8.98
CA ASN A 457 -8.24 -9.25 -9.22
C ASN A 457 -7.26 -9.39 -10.41
N LYS A 458 -7.51 -8.66 -11.50
CA LYS A 458 -6.67 -8.67 -12.70
C LYS A 458 -5.32 -8.00 -12.48
N ALA A 459 -5.25 -6.96 -11.66
CA ALA A 459 -3.99 -6.32 -11.28
C ALA A 459 -3.12 -7.29 -10.46
N VAL A 460 -3.69 -7.91 -9.43
CA VAL A 460 -2.97 -8.93 -8.64
C VAL A 460 -2.53 -10.09 -9.53
N SER A 461 -3.33 -10.48 -10.53
CA SER A 461 -2.96 -11.58 -11.42
C SER A 461 -1.78 -11.31 -12.35
N LEU A 462 -1.44 -10.04 -12.60
CA LEU A 462 -0.23 -9.66 -13.34
C LEU A 462 1.05 -10.06 -12.59
N ARG A 463 0.97 -10.14 -11.26
CA ARG A 463 2.05 -10.60 -10.39
C ARG A 463 1.47 -11.42 -9.25
N ASN A 464 1.10 -12.66 -9.54
CA ASN A 464 0.46 -13.55 -8.58
C ASN A 464 1.32 -13.75 -7.33
N PRO A 465 0.85 -13.34 -6.13
CA PRO A 465 1.43 -13.80 -4.89
C PRO A 465 1.02 -15.25 -4.63
N SER A 466 1.68 -15.90 -3.69
CA SER A 466 1.33 -17.24 -3.24
C SER A 466 0.49 -17.16 -1.96
N TYR A 467 -0.65 -17.86 -1.95
CA TYR A 467 -1.56 -17.92 -0.81
C TYR A 467 -1.32 -19.19 0.01
N VAL A 468 -1.15 -19.00 1.32
CA VAL A 468 -0.94 -20.10 2.26
C VAL A 468 -1.95 -20.03 3.39
N PHE A 469 -2.63 -21.13 3.66
CA PHE A 469 -3.63 -21.26 4.70
C PHE A 469 -3.10 -22.18 5.81
N PRO A 470 -2.48 -21.62 6.86
CA PRO A 470 -1.98 -22.42 7.95
C PRO A 470 -3.13 -22.97 8.80
N VAL A 471 -3.12 -24.29 9.03
CA VAL A 471 -4.12 -24.98 9.85
C VAL A 471 -3.44 -25.90 10.87
N ARG A 472 -4.08 -26.04 12.02
CA ARG A 472 -3.69 -26.98 13.07
C ARG A 472 -4.01 -28.42 12.70
N ASP A 473 -5.10 -28.62 11.96
CA ASP A 473 -5.58 -29.93 11.52
C ASP A 473 -6.07 -29.86 10.06
N LEU A 474 -5.61 -30.79 9.24
CA LEU A 474 -5.91 -30.87 7.81
C LEU A 474 -7.30 -31.45 7.52
N THR A 475 -7.87 -32.20 8.47
CA THR A 475 -9.20 -32.81 8.29
C THR A 475 -10.31 -31.81 8.61
N THR A 476 -10.23 -31.17 9.77
CA THR A 476 -11.19 -30.17 10.24
C THR A 476 -10.91 -28.75 9.71
N LEU A 477 -9.72 -28.51 9.16
CA LEU A 477 -9.25 -27.19 8.70
C LEU A 477 -9.28 -26.12 9.80
N MET A 478 -9.21 -26.54 11.06
CA MET A 478 -9.17 -25.64 12.21
C MET A 478 -7.86 -24.87 12.23
N SER A 479 -7.94 -23.57 12.46
CA SER A 479 -6.77 -22.68 12.52
C SER A 479 -6.02 -22.82 13.83
N HIS A 480 -4.82 -22.24 13.90
CA HIS A 480 -4.10 -22.11 15.17
C HIS A 480 -4.86 -21.18 16.13
N ASP A 481 -4.82 -21.50 17.42
CA ASP A 481 -5.39 -20.63 18.45
C ASP A 481 -4.43 -19.46 18.69
N PRO A 482 -4.88 -18.19 18.64
CA PRO A 482 -3.99 -17.07 18.94
C PRO A 482 -3.60 -17.14 20.41
N VAL A 483 -2.30 -17.21 20.69
CA VAL A 483 -1.75 -17.32 22.06
C VAL A 483 -2.17 -16.14 22.97
N HIS A 484 -2.68 -15.02 22.43
CA HIS A 484 -2.88 -13.76 23.18
C HIS A 484 -4.23 -13.03 22.96
N LYS A 485 -5.22 -13.60 22.28
CA LYS A 485 -6.53 -12.94 22.13
C LYS A 485 -7.63 -13.99 22.20
N GLY A 486 -8.54 -13.87 23.16
CA GLY A 486 -9.67 -14.78 23.42
C GLY A 486 -10.72 -14.86 22.30
N GLN A 487 -10.28 -14.97 21.04
CA GLN A 487 -11.11 -15.32 19.90
C GLN A 487 -11.22 -16.84 19.79
N SER A 488 -12.44 -17.33 19.58
CA SER A 488 -12.76 -18.74 19.39
C SER A 488 -11.91 -19.38 18.27
N SER A 489 -11.58 -20.66 18.42
CA SER A 489 -11.04 -21.48 17.32
C SER A 489 -12.01 -21.44 16.13
N GLY A 490 -11.54 -21.19 14.91
CA GLY A 490 -12.39 -21.19 13.72
C GLY A 490 -11.70 -21.79 12.51
N VAL A 491 -12.51 -22.11 11.50
CA VAL A 491 -12.07 -22.83 10.32
C VAL A 491 -11.35 -21.89 9.36
N MET A 492 -10.10 -22.22 9.03
CA MET A 492 -9.27 -21.52 8.04
C MET A 492 -9.36 -19.99 8.11
N LYS A 493 -8.95 -19.42 9.24
CA LYS A 493 -9.01 -18.01 9.60
C LYS A 493 -7.96 -17.19 8.88
N ASP A 494 -6.75 -17.73 8.80
CA ASP A 494 -5.57 -17.03 8.33
C ASP A 494 -5.32 -17.34 6.85
N CYS A 495 -4.94 -16.31 6.10
CA CYS A 495 -4.42 -16.42 4.75
C CYS A 495 -3.15 -15.58 4.69
N LEU A 496 -2.00 -16.25 4.61
CA LEU A 496 -0.70 -15.61 4.51
C LEU A 496 -0.39 -15.38 3.03
N VAL A 497 -0.10 -14.12 2.69
CA VAL A 497 0.32 -13.71 1.34
C VAL A 497 1.84 -13.67 1.32
N VAL A 498 2.45 -14.56 0.53
CA VAL A 498 3.90 -14.72 0.45
C VAL A 498 4.42 -14.60 -0.97
N LYS A 499 5.72 -14.33 -1.11
CA LYS A 499 6.38 -14.26 -2.42
C LYS A 499 6.42 -15.63 -3.11
N PRO A 500 6.25 -15.70 -4.44
CA PRO A 500 6.49 -16.91 -5.21
C PRO A 500 7.90 -17.42 -4.97
N GLY A 501 8.04 -18.73 -4.76
CA GLY A 501 9.32 -19.36 -4.44
C GLY A 501 9.65 -19.41 -2.95
N THR A 502 8.79 -18.89 -2.06
CA THR A 502 8.97 -19.05 -0.60
C THR A 502 8.98 -20.54 -0.23
N THR A 503 10.01 -20.95 0.52
CA THR A 503 10.18 -22.34 1.00
C THR A 503 9.43 -22.56 2.31
N VAL A 504 9.17 -23.84 2.63
CA VAL A 504 8.56 -24.23 3.91
C VAL A 504 9.35 -23.74 5.12
N LYS A 505 10.69 -23.77 5.05
CA LYS A 505 11.57 -23.22 6.09
C LYS A 505 11.30 -21.74 6.32
N HIS A 506 11.23 -20.97 5.23
CA HIS A 506 11.01 -19.54 5.33
C HIS A 506 9.61 -19.24 5.87
N LEU A 507 8.58 -19.97 5.41
CA LEU A 507 7.23 -19.85 5.95
C LEU A 507 7.16 -20.12 7.46
N HIS A 508 7.86 -21.15 7.95
CA HIS A 508 7.94 -21.42 9.40
C HIS A 508 8.52 -20.22 10.16
N THR A 509 9.61 -19.62 9.65
CA THR A 509 10.17 -18.38 10.22
C THR A 509 9.14 -17.25 10.26
N LEU A 510 8.40 -17.03 9.17
CA LEU A 510 7.34 -16.01 9.12
C LEU A 510 6.24 -16.28 10.16
N MET A 511 5.79 -17.53 10.28
CA MET A 511 4.74 -17.92 11.21
C MET A 511 5.15 -17.75 12.68
N VAL A 512 6.43 -17.92 13.00
CA VAL A 512 6.95 -17.74 14.37
C VAL A 512 7.22 -16.26 14.68
N HIS A 513 7.93 -15.55 13.81
CA HIS A 513 8.48 -14.23 14.11
C HIS A 513 7.59 -13.06 13.69
N HIS A 514 6.83 -13.20 12.59
CA HIS A 514 6.01 -12.09 12.06
C HIS A 514 4.52 -12.24 12.39
N TYR A 515 3.98 -13.46 12.23
CA TYR A 515 2.55 -13.71 12.46
C TYR A 515 2.25 -14.24 13.86
N HIS A 516 3.27 -14.70 14.60
CA HIS A 516 3.15 -15.28 15.94
C HIS A 516 2.08 -16.38 16.05
N LEU A 517 1.90 -17.17 14.97
CA LEU A 517 0.96 -18.30 14.90
C LEU A 517 1.56 -19.58 15.48
N LEU A 518 2.90 -19.69 15.50
CA LEU A 518 3.63 -20.87 15.96
C LEU A 518 4.73 -20.49 16.95
N SER A 519 5.19 -21.48 17.72
CA SER A 519 6.39 -21.38 18.55
C SER A 519 7.25 -22.64 18.45
N GLY A 520 8.56 -22.49 18.67
CA GLY A 520 9.52 -23.60 18.66
C GLY A 520 10.05 -23.97 17.28
N ASN A 521 10.87 -25.03 17.26
CA ASN A 521 11.63 -25.44 16.08
C ASN A 521 10.78 -26.29 15.13
N PHE A 522 11.02 -26.16 13.83
CA PHE A 522 10.36 -26.97 12.80
C PHE A 522 10.63 -28.46 12.98
N VAL A 523 9.57 -29.27 12.97
CA VAL A 523 9.65 -30.74 12.98
C VAL A 523 9.26 -31.30 11.61
N ARG A 524 8.06 -30.98 11.13
CA ARG A 524 7.49 -31.53 9.89
C ARG A 524 6.39 -30.62 9.36
N ALA A 525 6.20 -30.61 8.05
CA ALA A 525 5.08 -29.97 7.40
C ALA A 525 4.28 -30.97 6.56
N GLU A 526 2.97 -30.78 6.54
CA GLU A 526 2.04 -31.52 5.71
C GLU A 526 1.15 -30.52 4.97
N ALA A 527 1.07 -30.66 3.65
CA ALA A 527 0.17 -29.87 2.83
C ALA A 527 -0.98 -30.73 2.32
N LEU A 528 -2.10 -30.09 2.10
CA LEU A 528 -3.27 -30.69 1.52
C LEU A 528 -3.18 -30.61 0.00
N THR A 529 -3.31 -31.75 -0.67
CA THR A 529 -3.38 -31.81 -2.13
C THR A 529 -4.78 -31.41 -2.63
N PRO A 530 -4.91 -31.02 -3.91
CA PRO A 530 -6.22 -30.78 -4.53
C PRO A 530 -7.18 -31.98 -4.40
N ASP A 531 -6.64 -33.20 -4.43
CA ASP A 531 -7.41 -34.46 -4.30
C ASP A 531 -7.84 -34.76 -2.85
N GLY A 532 -7.48 -33.92 -1.89
CA GLY A 532 -7.83 -34.09 -0.48
C GLY A 532 -6.91 -35.00 0.33
N ASN A 533 -5.87 -35.55 -0.28
CA ASN A 533 -4.83 -36.31 0.42
C ASN A 533 -3.79 -35.39 1.07
N SER A 534 -3.18 -35.82 2.18
CA SER A 534 -2.05 -35.11 2.77
C SER A 534 -0.73 -35.53 2.13
N ARG A 535 0.13 -34.55 1.83
CA ARG A 535 1.48 -34.74 1.31
C ARG A 535 2.48 -34.16 2.31
N ILE A 536 3.54 -34.92 2.60
CA ILE A 536 4.63 -34.45 3.46
C ILE A 536 5.50 -33.48 2.66
N LEU A 537 5.82 -32.33 3.24
CA LEU A 537 6.74 -31.35 2.68
C LEU A 537 8.06 -31.31 3.47
N ARG A 538 9.16 -31.13 2.74
CA ARG A 538 10.50 -30.90 3.27
C ARG A 538 10.74 -29.40 3.50
N LYS A 539 11.80 -29.06 4.24
CA LYS A 539 12.16 -27.67 4.56
C LYS A 539 12.43 -26.81 3.31
N ASP A 540 13.05 -27.40 2.31
CA ASP A 540 13.49 -26.70 1.10
C ASP A 540 12.46 -26.77 -0.04
N ASP A 541 11.33 -27.46 0.18
CA ASP A 541 10.25 -27.51 -0.80
C ASP A 541 9.62 -26.12 -0.94
N ILE A 542 9.34 -25.73 -2.19
CA ILE A 542 8.65 -24.48 -2.53
C ILE A 542 7.17 -24.67 -2.28
N ILE A 543 6.53 -23.67 -1.66
CA ILE A 543 5.10 -23.71 -1.38
C ILE A 543 4.30 -23.45 -2.66
N GLU A 544 3.38 -24.36 -2.96
CA GLU A 544 2.43 -24.21 -4.06
C GLU A 544 1.40 -23.13 -3.74
N ASN A 545 0.82 -22.50 -4.77
CA ASN A 545 -0.19 -21.46 -4.58
C ASN A 545 -1.51 -22.06 -4.05
N ASN A 546 -2.23 -21.30 -3.22
CA ASN A 546 -3.48 -21.71 -2.58
C ASN A 546 -3.33 -22.97 -1.70
N CYS A 547 -2.17 -23.11 -1.05
CA CYS A 547 -1.80 -24.29 -0.28
C CYS A 547 -2.36 -24.23 1.15
N VAL A 548 -3.08 -25.28 1.55
CA VAL A 548 -3.46 -25.50 2.95
C VAL A 548 -2.36 -26.32 3.61
N ILE A 549 -1.74 -25.79 4.66
CA ILE A 549 -0.55 -26.38 5.27
C ILE A 549 -0.68 -26.50 6.79
N LYS A 550 -0.22 -27.62 7.32
CA LYS A 550 -0.03 -27.88 8.74
C LYS A 550 1.45 -27.99 9.04
N ILE A 551 1.95 -27.12 9.90
CA ILE A 551 3.35 -27.17 10.37
C ILE A 551 3.36 -27.65 11.82
N MET A 552 4.15 -28.69 12.08
CA MET A 552 4.38 -29.24 13.40
C MET A 552 5.72 -28.71 13.93
N THR A 553 5.69 -28.18 15.15
CA THR A 553 6.86 -27.64 15.86
C THR A 553 7.10 -28.37 17.17
N THR A 554 8.28 -28.17 17.76
CA THR A 554 8.67 -28.83 19.02
C THR A 554 7.86 -28.37 20.24
N LYS A 555 7.29 -27.17 20.19
CA LYS A 555 6.39 -26.63 21.21
C LYS A 555 4.97 -26.64 20.64
N LYS A 556 4.02 -27.23 21.37
CA LYS A 556 2.60 -27.10 20.99
C LYS A 556 2.19 -25.64 21.16
N SER A 557 1.72 -25.03 20.07
CA SER A 557 0.98 -23.75 20.07
C SER A 557 -0.36 -23.92 20.78
#